data_AF-A0A6I6F8S4-F1
#
_entry.id   AF-A0A6I6F8S4-F1
#
_cell.length_a   1.000
_cell.length_b   1.000
_cell.length_c   1.000
_cell.angle_alpha   90.00
_cell.angle_beta   90.00
_cell.angle_gamma   90.00
#
_symmetry.space_group_name_H-M   'P 1'
#
loop_
_entity.id
_entity.type
_entity.pdbx_description
1 polymer ?
#
loop_
_entity_poly.entity_id
_entity_poly.type
_entity_poly.pdbx_seq_one_letter_code
_entity_poly.pdbx_strand_id
1 'polypeptide(L)'
;MSRKKGFTLIELIVVMAIILIMASFLIPKFNGYRAKAQKLKIVDTGRQIYLAVVESYIEGNENFNQEELSQTTQELLGLKSIQVINDSKENMSISYEVDKKQYYLEFDETNTGFKIKDSSYNQIYPPINSKQASAHSEGADDAES
;
A
#
# COMPACT_ATOMS: atom_id res chain seq x y z
N MET A 1 26.94 57.93 10.19
CA MET A 1 27.24 56.59 9.60
C MET A 1 26.84 55.51 10.58
N SER A 2 25.79 54.76 10.28
CA SER A 2 25.38 53.59 11.07
C SER A 2 26.32 52.42 10.78
N ARG A 3 27.11 52.00 11.78
CA ARG A 3 27.90 50.76 11.66
C ARG A 3 26.91 49.58 11.67
N LYS A 4 26.77 48.89 10.55
CA LYS A 4 26.05 47.62 10.52
C LYS A 4 26.85 46.60 11.34
N LYS A 5 26.25 46.09 12.42
CA LYS A 5 26.81 44.95 13.16
C LYS A 5 26.66 43.71 12.28
N GLY A 6 27.78 43.12 11.87
CA GLY A 6 27.80 41.83 11.20
C GLY A 6 27.74 40.70 12.22
N PHE A 7 27.23 39.54 11.78
CA PHE A 7 27.29 38.31 12.55
C PHE A 7 28.75 37.88 12.77
N THR A 8 29.07 37.35 13.94
CA THR A 8 30.38 36.76 14.19
C THR A 8 30.44 35.34 13.66
N LEU A 9 31.63 34.90 13.23
CA LEU A 9 31.85 33.51 12.80
C LEU A 9 31.53 32.50 13.92
N ILE A 10 31.81 32.86 15.17
CA ILE A 10 31.54 31.99 16.31
C ILE A 10 30.05 31.78 16.55
N GLU A 11 29.23 32.83 16.43
CA GLU A 11 27.77 32.72 16.55
C GLU A 11 27.21 31.76 15.49
N LEU A 12 27.74 31.80 14.27
CA LEU A 12 27.32 30.89 13.20
C LEU A 12 27.69 29.42 13.50
N ILE A 13 28.90 29.18 14.00
CA ILE A 13 29.39 27.82 14.28
C ILE A 13 28.59 27.17 15.42
N VAL A 14 28.27 27.93 16.48
CA VAL A 14 27.48 27.41 17.61
C VAL A 14 26.06 27.03 17.16
N VAL A 15 25.44 27.83 16.29
CA VAL A 15 24.11 27.52 15.74
C VAL A 15 24.14 26.24 14.90
N MET A 16 25.14 26.08 14.03
CA MET A 16 25.30 24.84 13.25
C MET A 16 25.52 23.62 14.15
N ALA A 17 26.31 23.75 15.23
CA ALA A 17 26.53 22.67 16.17
C ALA A 17 25.22 22.20 16.84
N ILE A 18 24.35 23.12 17.27
CA ILE A 18 23.06 22.78 17.88
C ILE A 18 22.11 22.13 16.85
N ILE A 19 22.05 22.64 15.62
CA ILE A 19 21.24 22.06 14.53
C ILE A 19 21.67 20.61 14.24
N LEU A 20 22.98 20.35 14.20
CA LEU A 20 23.52 19.01 13.93
C LEU A 20 23.20 18.01 15.05
N ILE A 21 23.28 18.43 16.32
CA ILE A 21 22.88 17.59 17.46
C ILE A 21 21.38 17.26 17.36
N MET A 22 20.53 18.24 17.10
CA MET A 22 19.08 18.01 16.94
C MET A 22 18.78 17.08 15.76
N ALA A 23 19.38 17.32 14.59
CA ALA A 23 19.18 16.53 13.39
C ALA A 23 19.52 15.03 13.61
N SER A 24 20.55 14.74 14.40
CA SER A 24 20.97 13.36 14.69
C SER A 24 19.86 12.50 15.34
N PHE A 25 19.01 13.09 16.18
CA PHE A 25 17.90 12.38 16.84
C PHE A 25 16.64 12.28 15.97
N LEU A 26 16.45 13.21 15.02
CA LEU A 26 15.26 13.32 14.18
C LEU A 26 15.28 12.33 13.00
N ILE A 27 16.45 12.11 12.38
CA ILE A 27 16.62 11.25 11.19
C ILE A 27 16.16 9.79 11.41
N PRO A 28 16.57 9.05 12.48
CA PRO A 28 16.25 7.62 12.58
C PRO A 28 14.75 7.34 12.74
N LYS A 29 14.01 8.23 13.41
CA LYS A 29 12.56 8.05 13.61
C LYS A 29 11.78 8.23 12.31
N PHE A 30 12.25 9.08 11.41
CA PHE A 30 11.56 9.38 10.16
C PHE A 30 11.46 8.18 9.22
N ASN A 31 12.49 7.32 9.18
CA ASN A 31 12.52 6.16 8.29
C ASN A 31 11.41 5.13 8.61
N GLY A 32 11.16 4.86 9.90
CA GLY A 32 10.10 3.94 10.31
C GLY A 32 8.69 4.46 10.00
N TYR A 33 8.45 5.76 10.24
CA TYR A 33 7.16 6.38 9.91
C TYR A 33 6.88 6.40 8.41
N ARG A 34 7.90 6.61 7.58
CA ARG A 34 7.77 6.56 6.11
C ARG A 34 7.33 5.17 5.64
N ALA A 35 7.99 4.11 6.11
CA ALA A 35 7.62 2.73 5.74
C ALA A 35 6.19 2.38 6.18
N LYS A 36 5.79 2.76 7.39
CA LYS A 36 4.43 2.53 7.89
C LYS A 36 3.39 3.31 7.09
N ALA A 37 3.67 4.57 6.76
CA ALA A 37 2.78 5.40 5.95
C ALA A 37 2.63 4.85 4.53
N GLN A 38 3.71 4.34 3.92
CA GLN A 38 3.65 3.67 2.62
C GLN A 38 2.79 2.41 2.69
N LYS A 39 3.00 1.54 3.69
CA LYS A 39 2.16 0.34 3.87
C LYS A 39 0.69 0.71 4.05
N LEU A 40 0.41 1.72 4.87
CA LEU A 40 -0.95 2.19 5.09
C LEU A 40 -1.59 2.69 3.79
N LYS A 41 -0.86 3.48 3.00
CA LYS A 41 -1.30 3.97 1.69
C LYS A 41 -1.66 2.81 0.75
N ILE A 42 -0.79 1.80 0.64
CA ILE A 42 -1.02 0.63 -0.22
C ILE A 42 -2.29 -0.13 0.18
N VAL A 43 -2.48 -0.35 1.48
CA VAL A 43 -3.63 -1.08 2.03
C VAL A 43 -4.91 -0.27 1.87
N ASP A 44 -4.86 1.03 2.14
CA ASP A 44 -6.00 1.93 2.01
C ASP A 44 -6.46 2.08 0.55
N THR A 45 -5.52 2.22 -0.38
CA THR A 45 -5.82 2.20 -1.83
C THR A 45 -6.47 0.88 -2.24
N GLY A 46 -5.89 -0.27 -1.85
CA GLY A 46 -6.47 -1.58 -2.16
C GLY A 46 -7.87 -1.76 -1.58
N ARG A 47 -8.12 -1.26 -0.37
CA ARG A 47 -9.45 -1.26 0.26
C ARG A 47 -10.46 -0.42 -0.52
N GLN A 48 -10.07 0.76 -0.98
CA GLN A 48 -10.95 1.63 -1.76
C GLN A 48 -11.33 0.99 -3.09
N ILE A 49 -10.38 0.33 -3.76
CA ILE A 49 -10.65 -0.46 -4.98
C ILE A 49 -11.61 -1.61 -4.67
N TYR A 50 -11.37 -2.37 -3.59
CA TYR A 50 -12.25 -3.45 -3.19
C TYR A 50 -13.70 -2.98 -2.99
N LEU A 51 -13.90 -1.86 -2.30
CA LEU A 51 -15.23 -1.29 -2.08
C LEU A 51 -15.91 -0.88 -3.38
N ALA A 52 -15.18 -0.20 -4.28
CA ALA A 52 -15.71 0.21 -5.58
C ALA A 52 -16.12 -1.00 -6.44
N VAL A 53 -15.36 -2.10 -6.36
CA VAL A 53 -15.70 -3.32 -7.09
C VAL A 53 -16.95 -3.97 -6.49
N VAL A 54 -17.01 -4.12 -5.17
CA VAL A 54 -18.18 -4.69 -4.49
C VAL A 54 -19.44 -3.87 -4.78
N GLU A 55 -19.35 -2.55 -4.75
CA GLU A 55 -20.44 -1.63 -5.12
C GLU A 55 -20.90 -1.87 -6.57
N SER A 56 -19.96 -1.93 -7.52
CA SER A 56 -20.26 -2.21 -8.93
C SER A 56 -20.97 -3.57 -9.13
N TYR A 57 -20.58 -4.62 -8.40
CA TYR A 57 -21.26 -5.92 -8.47
C TYR A 57 -22.69 -5.89 -7.92
N ILE A 58 -22.93 -5.11 -6.85
CA ILE A 58 -24.25 -4.97 -6.23
C ILE A 58 -25.20 -4.18 -7.16
N GLU A 59 -24.72 -3.09 -7.74
CA GLU A 59 -25.52 -2.22 -8.61
C GLU A 59 -25.70 -2.82 -10.01
N GLY A 60 -24.69 -3.51 -10.52
CA GLY A 60 -24.62 -4.01 -11.90
C GLY A 60 -25.36 -5.32 -12.17
N ASN A 61 -26.10 -5.90 -11.20
CA ASN A 61 -26.72 -7.23 -11.33
C ASN A 61 -25.71 -8.28 -11.87
N GLU A 62 -24.53 -8.38 -11.26
CA GLU A 62 -23.44 -9.30 -11.62
C GLU A 62 -22.66 -8.95 -12.91
N ASN A 63 -23.02 -7.88 -13.63
CA ASN A 63 -22.22 -7.38 -14.75
C ASN A 63 -21.18 -6.37 -14.24
N PHE A 64 -19.91 -6.80 -14.20
CA PHE A 64 -18.80 -5.96 -13.81
C PHE A 64 -18.34 -5.06 -14.98
N ASN A 65 -18.45 -3.74 -14.83
CA ASN A 65 -18.00 -2.78 -15.83
C ASN A 65 -16.60 -2.25 -15.49
N GLN A 66 -15.59 -2.81 -16.16
CA GLN A 66 -14.19 -2.41 -15.95
C GLN A 66 -13.90 -0.94 -16.34
N GLU A 67 -14.62 -0.39 -17.32
CA GLU A 67 -14.38 0.97 -17.80
C GLU A 67 -14.85 2.02 -16.79
N GLU A 68 -16.02 1.79 -16.19
CA GLU A 68 -16.60 2.62 -15.14
C GLU A 68 -15.74 2.63 -13.87
N LEU A 69 -15.21 1.47 -13.48
CA LEU A 69 -14.26 1.38 -12.38
C LEU A 69 -12.98 2.16 -12.65
N SER A 70 -12.43 2.10 -13.85
CA SER A 70 -11.23 2.87 -14.19
C SER A 70 -11.50 4.38 -14.12
N GLN A 71 -12.69 4.84 -14.50
CA GLN A 71 -13.07 6.25 -14.44
C GLN A 71 -13.31 6.70 -13.00
N THR A 72 -14.14 5.98 -12.24
CA THR A 72 -14.47 6.31 -10.84
C THR A 72 -13.22 6.26 -9.95
N THR A 73 -12.33 5.29 -10.15
CA THR A 73 -11.07 5.24 -9.39
C THR A 73 -10.07 6.31 -9.82
N GLN A 74 -10.07 6.74 -11.08
CA GLN A 74 -9.27 7.89 -11.50
C GLN A 74 -9.80 9.19 -10.91
N GLU A 75 -11.12 9.39 -10.91
CA GLU A 75 -11.77 10.61 -10.43
C GLU A 75 -11.73 10.75 -8.91
N LEU A 76 -12.04 9.68 -8.17
CA LEU A 76 -12.12 9.71 -6.70
C LEU A 76 -10.77 9.44 -6.04
N LEU A 77 -9.94 8.57 -6.63
CA LEU A 77 -8.71 8.06 -5.99
C LEU A 77 -7.43 8.54 -6.68
N GLY A 78 -7.52 9.19 -7.83
CA GLY A 78 -6.36 9.61 -8.62
C GLY A 78 -5.52 8.45 -9.19
N LEU A 79 -6.10 7.24 -9.24
CA LEU A 79 -5.42 6.04 -9.71
C LEU A 79 -5.40 6.03 -11.25
N LYS A 80 -4.20 5.91 -11.83
CA LYS A 80 -4.01 6.00 -13.28
C LYS A 80 -3.99 4.65 -14.00
N SER A 81 -3.82 3.57 -13.26
CA SER A 81 -3.65 2.22 -13.81
C SER A 81 -4.28 1.20 -12.87
N ILE A 82 -5.49 0.79 -13.20
CA ILE A 82 -6.15 -0.37 -12.62
C ILE A 82 -6.41 -1.35 -13.75
N GLN A 83 -6.03 -2.61 -13.53
CA GLN A 83 -6.25 -3.68 -14.49
C GLN A 83 -6.89 -4.85 -13.79
N VAL A 84 -8.03 -5.30 -14.30
CA VAL A 84 -8.71 -6.50 -13.82
C VAL A 84 -8.05 -7.68 -14.53
N ILE A 85 -7.43 -8.54 -13.74
CA ILE A 85 -6.68 -9.71 -14.23
C ILE A 85 -7.59 -10.93 -14.30
N ASN A 86 -8.49 -11.06 -13.33
CA ASN A 86 -9.52 -12.09 -13.30
C ASN A 86 -10.79 -11.48 -12.71
N ASP A 87 -11.92 -11.64 -13.41
CA ASP A 87 -13.24 -11.11 -13.06
C ASP A 87 -14.21 -12.19 -12.55
N SER A 88 -13.72 -13.42 -12.36
CA SER A 88 -14.53 -14.53 -11.90
C SER A 88 -14.88 -14.36 -10.42
N LYS A 89 -16.16 -14.61 -10.09
CA LYS A 89 -16.70 -14.64 -8.72
C LYS A 89 -15.88 -15.51 -7.76
N GLU A 90 -15.34 -16.62 -8.24
CA GLU A 90 -14.51 -17.52 -7.44
C GLU A 90 -13.13 -16.94 -7.09
N ASN A 91 -12.54 -16.08 -7.93
CA ASN A 91 -11.19 -15.56 -7.76
C ASN A 91 -11.02 -14.22 -8.49
N MET A 92 -11.42 -13.12 -7.85
CA MET A 92 -11.21 -11.77 -8.39
C MET A 92 -9.78 -11.31 -8.11
N SER A 93 -9.08 -10.86 -9.15
CA SER A 93 -7.72 -10.32 -9.02
C SER A 93 -7.59 -9.01 -9.79
N ILE A 94 -7.15 -7.96 -9.11
CA ILE A 94 -7.00 -6.61 -9.65
C ILE A 94 -5.59 -6.12 -9.38
N SER A 95 -4.89 -5.70 -10.42
CA SER A 95 -3.61 -5.01 -10.32
C SER A 95 -3.80 -3.51 -10.21
N TYR A 96 -3.07 -2.89 -9.29
CA TYR A 96 -3.05 -1.44 -9.11
C TYR A 96 -1.65 -0.94 -8.76
N GLU A 97 -1.38 0.34 -9.02
CA GLU A 97 -0.09 0.97 -8.77
C GLU A 97 -0.14 1.97 -7.61
N VAL A 98 0.83 1.89 -6.69
CA VAL A 98 1.06 2.89 -5.65
C VAL A 98 2.54 3.24 -5.64
N ASP A 99 2.87 4.53 -5.76
CA ASP A 99 4.24 5.05 -5.75
C ASP A 99 5.17 4.33 -6.76
N LYS A 100 4.68 4.06 -7.97
CA LYS A 100 5.38 3.34 -9.06
C LYS A 100 5.70 1.86 -8.78
N LYS A 101 5.02 1.26 -7.82
CA LYS A 101 5.10 -0.17 -7.52
C LYS A 101 3.75 -0.82 -7.74
N GLN A 102 3.77 -2.01 -8.33
CA GLN A 102 2.57 -2.78 -8.63
C GLN A 102 2.19 -3.69 -7.46
N TYR A 103 0.90 -3.72 -7.16
CA TYR A 103 0.30 -4.56 -6.13
C TYR A 103 -0.92 -5.28 -6.71
N TYR A 104 -1.26 -6.40 -6.09
CA TYR A 104 -2.39 -7.23 -6.49
C TYR A 104 -3.38 -7.33 -5.36
N LEU A 105 -4.61 -6.91 -5.62
CA LEU A 105 -5.76 -7.10 -4.75
C LEU A 105 -6.44 -8.40 -5.16
N GLU A 106 -6.57 -9.33 -4.24
CA GLU A 106 -7.24 -10.62 -4.45
C GLU A 106 -8.38 -10.79 -3.44
N PHE A 107 -9.54 -11.21 -3.91
CA PHE A 107 -10.65 -11.61 -3.04
C PHE A 107 -11.51 -12.66 -3.75
N ASP A 108 -12.18 -13.47 -2.95
CA ASP A 108 -12.97 -14.61 -3.40
C ASP A 108 -14.30 -14.62 -2.64
N GLU A 109 -15.33 -15.27 -3.20
CA GLU A 109 -16.64 -15.41 -2.54
C GLU A 109 -16.60 -16.25 -1.25
N THR A 110 -15.56 -17.07 -1.07
CA THR A 110 -15.46 -18.03 0.04
C THR A 110 -14.83 -17.44 1.31
N ASN A 111 -14.04 -16.37 1.18
CA ASN A 111 -13.36 -15.65 2.23
C ASN A 111 -13.96 -14.26 2.37
N THR A 112 -14.54 -13.98 3.52
CA THR A 112 -14.96 -12.64 3.92
C THR A 112 -13.74 -11.74 4.15
N GLY A 113 -13.14 -11.23 3.08
CA GLY A 113 -12.01 -10.30 3.14
C GLY A 113 -11.25 -10.20 1.82
N PHE A 114 -10.27 -9.29 1.79
CA PHE A 114 -9.36 -9.12 0.66
C PHE A 114 -7.91 -9.31 1.10
N LYS A 115 -7.09 -9.77 0.17
CA LYS A 115 -5.65 -9.94 0.30
C LYS A 115 -4.95 -8.92 -0.60
N ILE A 116 -3.79 -8.44 -0.16
CA ILE A 116 -2.91 -7.62 -0.99
C ILE A 116 -1.57 -8.30 -1.06
N LYS A 117 -1.09 -8.50 -2.29
CA LYS A 117 0.25 -9.01 -2.59
C LYS A 117 1.12 -7.93 -3.22
N ASP A 118 2.43 -8.00 -2.96
CA ASP A 118 3.42 -7.19 -3.66
C ASP A 118 3.75 -7.75 -5.06
N SER A 119 4.67 -7.09 -5.75
CA SER A 119 5.11 -7.50 -7.10
C SER A 119 5.81 -8.88 -7.13
N SER A 120 6.19 -9.42 -5.97
CA SER A 120 6.75 -10.76 -5.81
C SER A 120 5.70 -11.79 -5.39
N TYR A 121 4.42 -11.43 -5.46
CA TYR A 121 3.27 -12.23 -5.03
C TYR A 121 3.29 -12.59 -3.53
N ASN A 122 4.05 -11.86 -2.72
CA ASN A 122 4.07 -12.08 -1.28
C ASN A 122 2.92 -11.31 -0.63
N GLN A 123 2.15 -11.97 0.24
CA GLN A 123 1.02 -11.35 0.91
C GLN A 123 1.49 -10.34 1.96
N ILE A 124 1.17 -9.07 1.75
CA ILE A 124 1.48 -7.96 2.67
C ILE A 124 0.29 -7.57 3.55
N TYR A 125 -0.92 -7.97 3.14
CA TYR A 125 -2.17 -7.81 3.87
C TYR A 125 -3.15 -8.96 3.59
N PRO A 126 -3.89 -9.46 4.61
CA PRO A 126 -3.57 -9.29 6.02
C PRO A 126 -2.17 -9.85 6.31
N PRO A 127 -1.45 -9.35 7.33
CA PRO A 127 -0.15 -9.90 7.68
C PRO A 127 -0.32 -11.40 8.01
N ILE A 128 0.44 -12.26 7.34
CA ILE A 128 0.43 -13.70 7.63
C ILE A 128 0.96 -13.88 9.06
N ASN A 129 0.11 -14.36 9.96
CA ASN A 129 0.55 -14.78 11.29
C ASN A 129 1.27 -16.13 11.17
N SER A 130 2.36 -16.34 11.92
CA SER A 130 3.16 -17.58 11.89
C SER A 130 2.37 -18.87 12.10
N LYS A 131 1.17 -18.79 12.68
CA LYS A 131 0.23 -19.92 12.88
C LYS A 131 -0.51 -20.38 11.60
N GLN A 132 -0.58 -19.53 10.57
CA GLN A 132 -1.21 -19.86 9.28
C GLN A 132 -0.20 -20.37 8.25
N ALA A 133 1.09 -20.06 8.42
CA ALA A 133 2.15 -20.52 7.53
C ALA A 133 2.40 -22.04 7.62
N SER A 134 2.17 -22.65 8.79
CA SER A 134 2.32 -24.10 9.01
C SER A 134 1.18 -24.95 8.41
N ALA A 135 0.00 -24.37 8.18
CA ALA A 135 -1.12 -25.11 7.60
C ALA A 135 -1.00 -25.31 6.08
N HIS A 136 -0.10 -24.58 5.41
CA HIS A 136 0.12 -24.69 3.96
C HIS A 136 1.21 -25.71 3.58
N SER A 137 2.00 -26.21 4.55
CA SER A 137 3.05 -27.21 4.31
C SER A 137 2.63 -28.66 4.56
N GLU A 138 1.49 -28.89 5.21
CA GLU A 138 1.05 -30.25 5.61
C GLU A 138 0.05 -30.91 4.64
N GLY A 139 -0.33 -30.24 3.54
CA GLY A 139 -1.29 -30.76 2.56
C GLY A 139 -0.68 -31.29 1.26
N ALA A 140 0.64 -31.31 1.13
CA ALA A 140 1.33 -31.70 -0.11
C ALA A 140 1.91 -33.13 -0.10
N ASP A 141 1.90 -33.83 1.05
CA ASP A 141 2.54 -35.15 1.21
C ASP A 141 1.56 -36.34 1.08
N ASP A 142 0.24 -36.09 1.03
CA ASP A 142 -0.79 -37.15 1.04
C ASP A 142 -1.37 -37.50 -0.36
N ALA A 143 -0.78 -36.97 -1.45
CA ALA A 143 -1.26 -37.19 -2.82
C ALA A 143 -0.39 -38.12 -3.68
N GLU A 144 0.53 -38.88 -3.08
CA GLU A 144 1.21 -40.01 -3.73
C GLU A 144 1.04 -41.30 -2.92
N SER A 145 -0.05 -42.03 -3.17
CA SER A 145 -0.15 -43.49 -2.99
C SER A 145 -1.28 -44.06 -3.83
#